data_AF-A0A382ZEU3-F1
#
_entry.id   AF-A0A382ZEU3-F1
#
_cell.length_a   1.000
_cell.length_b   1.000
_cell.length_c   1.000
_cell.angle_alpha   90.00
_cell.angle_beta   90.00
_cell.angle_gamma   90.00
#
_symmetry.space_group_name_H-M   'P 1'
#
loop_
_entity.id
_entity.type
_entity.pdbx_description
1 polymer ?
#
loop_
_entity_poly.entity_id
_entity_poly.type
_entity_poly.pdbx_seq_one_letter_code
_entity_poly.pdbx_strand_id
1 'polypeptide(L)' 'MKFAILVFPGSNCDHDAYKVIENIEGANPEFVWHRENNLSEYDV' A
#
# COMPACT_ATOMS: atom_id res chain seq x y z
N MET A 1 -8.90 6.93 3.84
CA MET A 1 -8.83 5.47 3.82
C MET A 1 -7.37 5.09 3.67
N LYS A 2 -6.77 4.49 4.70
CA LYS A 2 -5.37 4.04 4.67
C LYS A 2 -5.28 2.74 3.87
N PHE A 3 -4.43 2.72 2.85
CA PHE A 3 -4.21 1.57 1.98
C PHE A 3 -2.79 1.03 2.17
N ALA A 4 -2.66 -0.23 2.55
CA ALA A 4 -1.37 -0.91 2.63
C ALA A 4 -1.02 -1.55 1.27
N ILE A 5 0.09 -1.13 0.69
CA ILE A 5 0.68 -1.75 -0.50
C ILE A 5 1.84 -2.62 -0.03
N LEU A 6 1.60 -3.93 0.07
CA LEU A 6 2.60 -4.89 0.54
C LEU A 6 3.70 -5.10 -0.50
N VAL A 7 4.92 -4.69 -0.16
CA VAL A 7 6.11 -4.81 -0.99
C VAL A 7 6.84 -6.11 -0.64
N PHE A 8 6.92 -6.99 -1.63
CA PHE A 8 7.73 -8.21 -1.60
C PHE A 8 9.06 -8.00 -2.33
N PRO A 9 10.13 -8.76 -1.99
CA PRO A 9 11.37 -8.72 -2.74
C PRO A 9 11.13 -9.09 -4.21
N GLY A 10 11.40 -8.15 -5.12
CA GLY A 10 11.19 -8.34 -6.56
C GLY A 10 9.77 -8.08 -7.06
N SER A 11 8.89 -7.52 -6.23
CA SER A 11 7.63 -6.98 -6.71
C SER A 11 7.88 -5.75 -7.60
N ASN A 12 7.13 -5.66 -8.70
CA ASN A 12 7.36 -4.68 -9.76
C ASN A 12 6.22 -3.66 -9.88
N CYS A 13 4.99 -4.03 -9.50
CA CYS A 13 3.80 -3.21 -9.71
C CYS A 13 3.34 -2.46 -8.46
N ASP A 14 4.09 -2.49 -7.35
CA ASP A 14 3.72 -1.77 -6.13
C ASP A 14 3.61 -0.27 -6.39
N HIS A 15 4.52 0.27 -7.21
CA HIS A 15 4.54 1.69 -7.55
C HIS A 15 3.35 2.08 -8.45
N ASP A 16 2.95 1.19 -9.36
CA ASP A 16 1.76 1.39 -10.21
C ASP A 16 0.49 1.40 -9.33
N ALA A 17 0.39 0.47 -8.38
CA ALA A 17 -0.71 0.44 -7.42
C ALA A 17 -0.78 1.74 -6.60
N TYR A 18 0.38 2.21 -6.11
CA TYR A 18 0.47 3.48 -5.38
C TYR A 18 -0.05 4.63 -6.23
N LYS A 19 0.39 4.71 -7.50
CA LYS A 19 -0.03 5.75 -8.44
C LYS A 19 -1.52 5.72 -8.76
N VAL A 20 -2.14 4.55 -8.84
CA VAL A 20 -3.59 4.47 -9.04
C VAL A 20 -4.33 4.91 -7.77
N ILE A 21 -3.89 4.46 -6.60
CA ILE A 21 -4.59 4.71 -5.33
C ILE A 21 -4.43 6.16 -4.87
N GLU A 22 -3.27 6.81 -5.09
CA GLU A 22 -3.05 8.22 -4.70
C GLU A 22 -4.02 9.19 -5.42
N ASN A 23 -4.56 8.78 -6.58
CA ASN A 23 -5.50 9.57 -7.36
C ASN A 23 -6.95 9.38 -6.91
N ILE A 24 -7.22 8.51 -5.95
CA ILE A 24 -8.54 8.31 -5.36
C ILE A 24 -8.74 9.33 -4.24
N GLU A 25 -9.79 10.15 -4.34
CA GLU A 25 -10.09 11.15 -3.33
C GLU A 25 -10.27 10.52 -1.94
N GLY A 26 -9.50 11.00 -0.97
CA GLY A 26 -9.55 10.50 0.41
C GLY A 26 -8.82 9.18 0.65
N ALA A 27 -8.18 8.58 -0.37
CA ALA A 27 -7.27 7.45 -0.16
C ALA A 27 -5.87 7.92 0.25
N ASN A 28 -5.20 7.12 1.08
CA ASN A 28 -3.83 7.34 1.53
C ASN A 28 -3.04 6.02 1.40
N PRO A 29 -2.43 5.73 0.23
CA PRO A 29 -1.61 4.55 0.04
C PRO A 29 -0.25 4.68 0.75
N GLU A 30 0.21 3.59 1.35
CA GLU A 30 1.52 3.49 1.99
C GLU A 30 2.19 2.17 1.60
N PHE A 31 3.50 2.21 1.34
CA PHE A 31 4.28 1.00 1.13
C PHE A 31 4.56 0.32 2.46
N VAL A 32 4.18 -0.96 2.56
CA VAL A 32 4.39 -1.77 3.75
C VAL A 32 5.29 -2.94 3.39
N TRP A 33 6.37 -3.16 4.13
CA TRP A 33 7.24 -4.30 3.87
C TRP A 33 6.52 -5.61 4.24
N HIS A 34 6.63 -6.64 3.39
CA HIS A 34 5.93 -7.93 3.60
C HIS A 34 6.21 -8.65 4.94
N ARG A 35 7.19 -8.20 5.73
CA ARG A 35 7.49 -8.73 7.08
C ARG A 35 6.83 -7.95 8.21
N GLU A 36 6.09 -6.89 7.91
CA GLU A 36 5.26 -6.23 8.91
C GLU A 36 4.17 -7.20 9.39
N ASN A 37 3.98 -7.28 10.70
CA ASN A 37 3.05 -8.22 11.32
C ASN A 37 1.82 -7.52 11.91
N ASN A 38 1.84 -6.18 11.94
CA ASN A 38 0.70 -5.39 12.35
C ASN A 38 0.22 -4.48 11.21
N LEU A 39 -0.98 -4.76 10.69
CA LEU A 39 -1.65 -3.95 9.68
C LEU A 39 -2.93 -3.29 10.22
N SER A 40 -3.12 -3.25 11.55
CA SER A 40 -4.38 -2.80 12.16
C SER A 40 -4.74 -1.34 11.88
N GLU A 41 -3.76 -0.54 11.44
CA GLU A 41 -3.97 0.87 11.09
C GLU A 41 -4.44 1.08 9.64
N TYR A 42 -4.43 0.04 8.81
CA TYR A 42 -4.84 0.10 7.41
C TYR A 42 -6.28 -0.37 7.25
N ASP A 43 -7.04 0.34 6.43
CA ASP A 43 -8.42 0.00 6.11
C ASP A 43 -8.51 -1.05 5.00
N VAL A 44 -7.51 -1.07 4.11
CA VAL A 44 -7.41 -1.95 2.93
C VAL A 44 -5.95 -2.35 2.70
#